data_AF-A0A1G7LTM0-F1
#
_entry.id   AF-A0A1G7LTM0-F1
#
_cell.length_a   1.000
_cell.length_b   1.000
_cell.length_c   1.000
_cell.angle_alpha   90.00
_cell.angle_beta   90.00
_cell.angle_gamma   90.00
#
_symmetry.space_group_name_H-M   'P 1'
#
loop_
_entity.id
_entity.type
_entity.pdbx_description
1 polymer ?
#
loop_
_entity_poly.entity_id
_entity_poly.type
_entity_poly.pdbx_seq_one_letter_code
_entity_poly.pdbx_strand_id
1 'polypeptide(L)'
;MIGNSEQLRGFRILVLNWRDVRHPLAGGAEQYMHEIGSRWVRSGAHVTWLTAAVPGEPEHERLDGMHILRAGGELTVYPRTALRGSVARGHFDAVVDCQNGTPFFAPLFAGRRTPVVQLVHHVHQDQFGTHFPAPVAALGRWLEGPAARRVYGDRPVVAVSPSTRHELRDRLGWRGPIFVVPNGTVELPPAGIRRAAEPTIALVSRLVPHKRIDLLLGHLRTVAESIPGLRVDIVGDGPDRARLESLADELGMQATVTFHGRASDEVRDELLSRAWLTTSTSQAEGWGCSVLEAAAWGVPCLALRVPGVRDSVLDGETGWLVDEPRQLGAALTDALRCLADPVRADQIAETCRTWAGCFSWDRSADLLAGVVRAEIARMAAVTDGRPVQSRTARSDIAVLAVVPRRAPELRARLRATDEVIHSEDRTAVVLNGCDETTGVAVMTRLGERPISVQLMDNRLILAGPTAPLAPEGELGQLGLHSA
;
A
#
# COMPACT_ATOMS: atom_id res chain seq x y z
N MET A 1 1.33 -22.87 3.59
CA MET A 1 2.67 -22.25 3.69
C MET A 1 2.83 -21.77 5.12
N ILE A 2 3.97 -22.01 5.78
CA ILE A 2 4.28 -21.35 7.05
C ILE A 2 4.67 -19.91 6.68
N GLY A 3 3.69 -19.02 6.75
CA GLY A 3 3.87 -17.59 6.52
C GLY A 3 4.75 -16.97 7.61
N ASN A 4 5.34 -15.82 7.33
CA ASN A 4 6.10 -15.06 8.33
C ASN A 4 5.26 -14.67 9.56
N SER A 5 3.96 -14.52 9.38
CA SER A 5 3.02 -14.23 10.47
C SER A 5 3.07 -15.30 11.56
N GLU A 6 3.29 -16.57 11.22
CA GLU A 6 3.44 -17.65 12.21
C GLU A 6 4.72 -17.52 13.03
N GLN A 7 5.76 -16.84 12.51
CA GLN A 7 6.99 -16.57 13.25
C GLN A 7 6.79 -15.51 14.36
N LEU A 8 5.67 -14.79 14.37
CA LEU A 8 5.27 -13.88 15.43
C LEU A 8 4.44 -14.55 16.54
N ARG A 9 4.18 -15.87 16.46
CA ARG A 9 3.43 -16.58 17.50
C ARG A 9 4.06 -16.35 18.88
N GLY A 10 3.24 -15.92 19.84
CA GLY A 10 3.63 -15.61 21.21
C GLY A 10 4.30 -14.24 21.40
N PHE A 11 4.62 -13.51 20.33
CA PHE A 11 5.21 -12.16 20.44
C PHE A 11 4.15 -11.12 20.78
N ARG A 12 4.50 -10.18 21.66
CA ARG A 12 3.69 -9.03 22.05
C ARG A 12 4.11 -7.83 21.21
N ILE A 13 3.25 -7.44 20.27
CA ILE A 13 3.51 -6.37 19.30
C ILE A 13 2.67 -5.16 19.68
N LEU A 14 3.32 -4.00 19.84
CA LEU A 14 2.65 -2.72 20.03
C LEU A 14 2.55 -1.99 18.68
N VAL A 15 1.33 -1.68 18.25
CA VAL A 15 1.05 -0.81 17.10
C VAL A 15 0.71 0.57 17.64
N LEU A 16 1.40 1.59 17.15
CA LEU A 16 1.12 2.99 17.46
C LEU A 16 0.55 3.66 16.23
N ASN A 17 -0.73 4.01 16.27
CA ASN A 17 -1.38 4.76 15.20
C ASN A 17 -2.40 5.73 15.79
N TRP A 18 -2.34 6.99 15.37
CA TRP A 18 -3.19 8.06 15.90
C TRP A 18 -4.69 7.75 15.78
N ARG A 19 -5.11 6.96 14.79
CA ARG A 19 -6.48 6.46 14.63
C ARG A 19 -6.53 4.93 14.60
N ASP A 20 -7.70 4.39 14.91
CA ASP A 20 -8.10 3.02 14.59
C ASP A 20 -9.24 3.04 13.56
N VAL A 21 -9.76 1.85 13.22
CA VAL A 21 -10.85 1.70 12.24
C VAL A 21 -12.22 2.20 12.72
N ARG A 22 -12.42 2.45 14.02
CA ARG A 22 -13.66 3.05 14.57
C ARG A 22 -13.63 4.58 14.48
N HIS A 23 -12.46 5.18 14.29
CA HIS A 23 -12.34 6.63 14.19
C HIS A 23 -13.12 7.17 12.96
N PRO A 24 -13.92 8.25 13.08
CA PRO A 24 -14.75 8.77 11.98
C PRO A 24 -13.97 9.15 10.71
N LEU A 25 -12.71 9.56 10.91
CA LEU A 25 -11.76 9.91 9.85
C LEU A 25 -10.84 8.75 9.40
N ALA A 26 -11.10 7.52 9.83
CA ALA A 26 -10.31 6.35 9.42
C ALA A 26 -10.32 6.20 7.89
N GLY A 27 -9.21 5.70 7.35
CA GLY A 27 -9.05 5.38 5.94
C GLY A 27 -8.12 4.19 5.72
N GLY A 28 -7.50 4.14 4.54
CA GLY A 28 -6.69 3.00 4.12
C GLY A 28 -5.49 2.68 5.04
N ALA A 29 -4.93 3.68 5.74
CA ALA A 29 -3.84 3.46 6.69
C ALA A 29 -4.29 2.67 7.93
N GLU A 30 -5.47 3.01 8.47
CA GLU A 30 -6.07 2.27 9.59
C GLU A 30 -6.54 0.90 9.13
N GLN A 31 -7.18 0.78 7.96
CA GLN A 31 -7.55 -0.53 7.41
C GLN A 31 -6.31 -1.43 7.23
N TYR A 32 -5.20 -0.88 6.74
CA TYR A 32 -3.96 -1.63 6.54
C TYR A 32 -3.46 -2.30 7.82
N MET A 33 -3.34 -1.55 8.92
CA MET A 33 -2.90 -2.16 10.17
C MET A 33 -3.95 -3.06 10.80
N HIS A 34 -5.24 -2.86 10.53
CA HIS A 34 -6.29 -3.74 11.00
C HIS A 34 -6.26 -5.11 10.31
N GLU A 35 -6.14 -5.11 8.98
CA GLU A 35 -6.02 -6.33 8.17
C GLU A 35 -4.76 -7.13 8.55
N ILE A 36 -3.62 -6.45 8.74
CA ILE A 36 -2.38 -7.12 9.15
C ILE A 36 -2.44 -7.58 10.60
N GLY A 37 -2.89 -6.72 11.52
CA GLY A 37 -2.94 -7.01 12.95
C GLY A 37 -3.86 -8.19 13.26
N SER A 38 -5.05 -8.26 12.65
CA SER A 38 -5.98 -9.39 12.81
C SER A 38 -5.38 -10.71 12.30
N ARG A 39 -4.59 -10.68 11.22
CA ARG A 39 -3.86 -11.85 10.69
C ARG A 39 -2.77 -12.32 11.65
N TRP A 40 -1.98 -11.39 12.20
CA TRP A 40 -0.99 -11.74 13.21
C TRP A 40 -1.61 -12.35 14.46
N VAL A 41 -2.77 -11.83 14.90
CA VAL A 41 -3.53 -12.43 16.01
C VAL A 41 -3.99 -13.84 15.67
N ARG A 42 -4.54 -14.06 14.46
CA ARG A 42 -4.90 -15.41 13.99
C ARG A 42 -3.71 -16.37 13.94
N SER A 43 -2.51 -15.86 13.64
CA SER A 43 -1.25 -16.62 13.69
C SER A 43 -0.68 -16.80 15.11
N GLY A 44 -1.32 -16.22 16.13
CA GLY A 44 -1.00 -16.40 17.54
C GLY A 44 -0.10 -15.32 18.15
N ALA A 45 0.07 -14.17 17.51
CA ALA A 45 0.69 -12.99 18.11
C ALA A 45 -0.28 -12.26 19.05
N HIS A 46 0.25 -11.52 20.03
CA HIS A 46 -0.51 -10.62 20.89
C HIS A 46 -0.34 -9.18 20.39
N VAL A 47 -1.35 -8.64 19.72
CA VAL A 47 -1.30 -7.28 19.16
C VAL A 47 -2.03 -6.32 20.08
N THR A 48 -1.35 -5.24 20.48
CA THR A 48 -1.93 -4.09 21.18
C THR A 48 -1.85 -2.87 20.29
N TRP A 49 -2.97 -2.21 20.04
CA TRP A 49 -3.05 -1.00 19.24
C TRP A 49 -3.33 0.19 20.15
N LEU A 50 -2.40 1.14 20.23
CA LEU A 50 -2.62 2.38 20.97
C LEU A 50 -2.97 3.51 20.01
N THR A 51 -4.12 4.15 20.27
CA THR A 51 -4.71 5.19 19.44
C THR A 51 -5.35 6.30 20.26
N ALA A 52 -5.85 7.36 19.62
CA ALA A 52 -6.57 8.43 20.32
C ALA A 52 -8.00 8.02 20.72
N ALA A 53 -8.55 8.72 21.71
CA ALA A 53 -9.94 8.57 22.13
C ALA A 53 -10.90 9.01 21.02
N VAL A 54 -11.94 8.20 20.83
CA VAL A 54 -13.04 8.47 19.90
C VAL A 54 -14.32 8.66 20.73
N PRO A 55 -15.06 9.76 20.56
CA PRO A 55 -16.33 9.96 21.27
C PRO A 55 -17.29 8.79 21.06
N GLY A 56 -17.80 8.22 22.16
CA GLY A 56 -18.74 7.09 22.14
C GLY A 56 -18.08 5.70 22.13
N GLU A 57 -16.77 5.62 21.90
CA GLU A 57 -16.04 4.34 21.92
C GLU A 57 -15.36 4.11 23.28
N PRO A 58 -15.25 2.84 23.74
CA PRO A 58 -14.62 2.53 25.01
C PRO A 58 -13.09 2.76 24.97
N GLU A 59 -12.52 3.10 26.14
CA GLU A 59 -11.07 3.26 26.30
C GLU A 59 -10.31 1.98 25.95
N HIS A 60 -10.85 0.83 26.35
CA HIS A 60 -10.31 -0.50 26.08
C HIS A 60 -11.33 -1.33 25.31
N GLU A 61 -10.92 -1.90 24.18
CA GLU A 61 -11.77 -2.77 23.37
C GLU A 61 -10.95 -3.97 22.89
N ARG A 62 -11.62 -5.10 22.65
CA ARG A 62 -11.08 -6.18 21.82
C ARG A 62 -11.75 -6.14 20.46
N LEU A 63 -10.97 -5.85 19.43
CA LEU A 63 -11.44 -5.80 18.04
C LEU A 63 -10.65 -6.82 17.23
N ASP A 64 -11.34 -7.83 16.68
CA ASP A 64 -10.74 -8.96 15.95
C ASP A 64 -9.55 -9.59 16.67
N GLY A 65 -9.67 -9.70 18.00
CA GLY A 65 -8.69 -10.25 18.91
C GLY A 65 -7.50 -9.32 19.25
N MET A 66 -7.38 -8.17 18.60
CA MET A 66 -6.42 -7.11 18.98
C MET A 66 -6.91 -6.37 20.23
N HIS A 67 -5.98 -5.97 21.09
CA HIS A 67 -6.28 -5.10 22.23
C HIS A 67 -6.17 -3.64 21.80
N ILE A 68 -7.30 -2.94 21.67
CA ILE A 68 -7.33 -1.52 21.35
C ILE A 68 -7.30 -0.71 22.65
N LEU A 69 -6.37 0.25 22.73
CA LEU A 69 -6.20 1.17 23.85
C LEU A 69 -6.32 2.61 23.32
N ARG A 70 -7.45 3.25 23.60
CA ARG A 70 -7.74 4.61 23.17
C ARG A 70 -7.42 5.59 24.29
N ALA A 71 -6.53 6.55 24.07
CA ALA A 71 -6.20 7.56 25.07
C ALA A 71 -5.69 8.85 24.43
N GLY A 72 -6.05 10.01 25.00
CA GLY A 72 -5.68 11.28 24.34
C GLY A 72 -6.71 11.72 23.32
N GLY A 73 -6.59 12.95 22.87
CA GLY A 73 -7.12 13.39 21.58
C GLY A 73 -5.97 13.51 20.58
N GLU A 74 -6.21 14.23 19.49
CA GLU A 74 -5.28 14.40 18.36
C GLU A 74 -3.84 14.71 18.72
N LEU A 75 -3.63 15.67 19.61
CA LEU A 75 -2.28 16.07 19.99
C LEU A 75 -1.84 15.41 21.30
N THR A 76 -2.79 15.06 22.17
CA THR A 76 -2.46 14.53 23.51
C THR A 76 -2.24 13.01 23.52
N VAL A 77 -2.57 12.30 22.43
CA VAL A 77 -2.21 10.88 22.26
C VAL A 77 -0.70 10.70 22.32
N TYR A 78 0.09 11.53 21.64
CA TYR A 78 1.55 11.44 21.58
C TYR A 78 2.24 11.44 22.97
N PRO A 79 2.06 12.46 23.83
CA PRO A 79 2.67 12.46 25.16
C PRO A 79 2.08 11.36 26.08
N ARG A 80 0.81 10.99 25.91
CA ARG A 80 0.18 9.89 26.70
C ARG A 80 0.77 8.53 26.32
N THR A 81 1.00 8.29 25.03
CA THR A 81 1.71 7.12 24.52
C THR A 81 3.13 7.07 25.07
N ALA A 82 3.86 8.20 25.04
CA ALA A 82 5.22 8.24 25.55
C ALA A 82 5.30 7.93 27.06
N LEU A 83 4.35 8.46 27.85
CA LEU A 83 4.24 8.16 29.27
C LEU A 83 3.91 6.68 29.51
N ARG A 84 2.85 6.16 28.89
CA ARG A 84 2.44 4.75 29.02
C ARG A 84 3.54 3.80 28.54
N GLY A 85 4.16 4.08 27.41
CA GLY A 85 5.26 3.29 26.85
C GLY A 85 6.50 3.30 27.73
N SER A 86 6.79 4.42 28.42
CA SER A 86 7.89 4.49 29.39
C SER A 86 7.62 3.63 30.63
N VAL A 87 6.36 3.53 31.06
CA VAL A 87 5.93 2.67 32.18
C VAL A 87 5.87 1.20 31.76
N ALA A 88 5.47 0.91 30.52
CA ALA A 88 5.37 -0.42 29.95
C ALA A 88 6.67 -0.93 29.29
N ARG A 89 7.84 -0.35 29.61
CA ARG A 89 9.12 -0.82 29.07
C ARG A 89 9.33 -2.31 29.34
N GLY A 90 9.76 -3.06 28.33
CA GLY A 90 9.96 -4.51 28.40
C GLY A 90 8.67 -5.36 28.32
N HIS A 91 7.49 -4.74 28.21
CA HIS A 91 6.22 -5.46 28.03
C HIS A 91 5.93 -5.83 26.57
N PHE A 92 6.62 -5.22 25.62
CA PHE A 92 6.46 -5.49 24.20
C PHE A 92 7.77 -5.96 23.60
N ASP A 93 7.66 -6.95 22.73
CA ASP A 93 8.78 -7.59 22.05
C ASP A 93 9.17 -6.83 20.77
N ALA A 94 8.24 -6.04 20.20
CA ALA A 94 8.50 -5.06 19.15
C ALA A 94 7.41 -3.97 19.10
N VAL A 95 7.75 -2.83 18.48
CA VAL A 95 6.84 -1.72 18.19
C VAL A 95 6.78 -1.47 16.68
N VAL A 96 5.56 -1.34 16.15
CA VAL A 96 5.28 -0.80 14.82
C VAL A 96 4.76 0.62 15.01
N ASP A 97 5.53 1.62 14.57
CA ASP A 97 5.22 3.04 14.73
C ASP A 97 4.70 3.61 13.40
N CYS A 98 3.39 3.82 13.31
CA CYS A 98 2.73 4.30 12.11
C CYS A 98 2.85 5.83 12.01
N GLN A 99 3.54 6.30 10.99
CA GLN A 99 3.71 7.71 10.68
C GLN A 99 2.66 8.17 9.67
N ASN A 100 1.61 8.80 10.19
CA ASN A 100 0.60 9.51 9.41
C ASN A 100 0.88 11.02 9.48
N GLY A 101 2.05 11.43 8.96
CA GLY A 101 2.61 12.78 9.07
C GLY A 101 3.63 12.89 10.22
N THR A 102 3.16 12.91 11.47
CA THR A 102 4.03 12.95 12.65
C THR A 102 4.11 11.56 13.30
N PRO A 103 5.33 10.98 13.46
CA PRO A 103 5.48 9.69 14.10
C PRO A 103 5.39 9.81 15.63
N PHE A 104 5.21 8.69 16.34
CA PHE A 104 5.17 8.74 17.81
C PHE A 104 6.53 8.96 18.46
N PHE A 105 7.62 8.81 17.71
CA PHE A 105 8.99 8.81 18.23
C PHE A 105 9.23 7.69 19.25
N ALA A 106 8.67 6.49 18.99
CA ALA A 106 8.80 5.31 19.85
C ALA A 106 10.22 5.01 20.35
N PRO A 107 11.32 5.21 19.59
CA PRO A 107 12.67 4.98 20.09
C PRO A 107 13.04 5.77 21.35
N LEU A 108 12.36 6.89 21.62
CA LEU A 108 12.60 7.73 22.79
C LEU A 108 12.03 7.14 24.09
N PHE A 109 10.99 6.30 24.01
CA PHE A 109 10.28 5.81 25.20
C PHE A 109 10.14 4.29 25.28
N ALA A 110 10.15 3.55 24.17
CA ALA A 110 9.96 2.10 24.15
C ALA A 110 11.10 1.34 24.86
N GLY A 111 12.28 1.95 24.97
CA GLY A 111 13.47 1.38 25.59
C GLY A 111 14.56 1.04 24.57
N ARG A 112 15.82 1.11 24.98
CA ARG A 112 16.98 0.94 24.07
C ARG A 112 17.06 -0.44 23.41
N ARG A 113 16.47 -1.46 24.05
CA ARG A 113 16.48 -2.86 23.59
C ARG A 113 15.22 -3.27 22.84
N THR A 114 14.25 -2.37 22.69
CA THR A 114 12.99 -2.69 22.03
C THR A 114 13.13 -2.44 20.52
N PRO A 115 12.92 -3.47 19.68
CA PRO A 115 12.79 -3.36 18.23
C PRO A 115 11.71 -2.34 17.86
N VAL A 116 12.03 -1.42 16.95
CA VAL A 116 11.06 -0.45 16.42
C VAL A 116 11.14 -0.46 14.90
N VAL A 117 10.02 -0.75 14.25
CA VAL A 117 9.82 -0.64 12.80
C VAL A 117 8.93 0.58 12.54
N GLN A 118 9.36 1.47 11.66
CA GLN A 118 8.54 2.61 11.27
C GLN A 118 7.71 2.26 10.04
N LEU A 119 6.41 2.53 10.05
CA LEU A 119 5.52 2.34 8.91
C LEU A 119 5.06 3.69 8.37
N VAL A 120 5.28 3.94 7.08
CA VAL A 120 4.92 5.20 6.41
C VAL A 120 3.98 4.92 5.25
N HIS A 121 2.78 5.50 5.31
CA HIS A 121 1.77 5.37 4.25
C HIS A 121 1.92 6.42 3.15
N HIS A 122 2.25 7.66 3.52
CA HIS A 122 2.47 8.79 2.62
C HIS A 122 3.49 9.76 3.19
N VAL A 123 4.23 10.45 2.33
CA VAL A 123 5.06 11.60 2.71
C VAL A 123 4.23 12.87 2.58
N HIS A 124 4.00 13.58 3.69
CA HIS A 124 3.06 14.70 3.81
C HIS A 124 3.68 16.08 3.56
N GLN A 125 4.96 16.15 3.15
CA GLN A 125 5.71 17.41 2.98
C GLN A 125 4.92 18.49 2.23
N ASP A 126 4.29 18.11 1.12
CA ASP A 126 3.49 19.02 0.28
C ASP A 126 2.10 19.27 0.88
N GLN A 127 1.52 18.28 1.57
CA GLN A 127 0.20 18.41 2.20
C GLN A 127 0.19 19.32 3.43
N PHE A 128 1.31 19.43 4.16
CA PHE A 128 1.42 20.33 5.30
C PHE A 128 1.20 21.80 4.90
N GLY A 129 1.69 22.20 3.73
CA GLY A 129 1.51 23.57 3.21
C GLY A 129 0.07 23.90 2.81
N THR A 130 -0.72 22.88 2.48
CA THR A 130 -2.13 23.03 2.06
C THR A 130 -3.09 23.06 3.26
N HIS A 131 -2.78 22.34 4.34
CA HIS A 131 -3.70 22.16 5.48
C HIS A 131 -3.35 23.03 6.69
N PHE A 132 -2.12 23.52 6.80
CA PHE A 132 -1.66 24.27 7.96
C PHE A 132 -1.04 25.63 7.58
N PRO A 133 -1.19 26.66 8.44
CA PRO A 133 -0.43 27.89 8.30
C PRO A 133 1.08 27.63 8.23
N ALA A 134 1.80 28.48 7.48
CA ALA A 134 3.24 28.33 7.20
C ALA A 134 4.13 27.89 8.39
N PRO A 135 4.02 28.45 9.61
CA PRO A 135 4.86 28.01 10.73
C PRO A 135 4.53 26.58 11.22
N VAL A 136 3.26 26.21 11.26
CA VAL A 136 2.82 24.86 11.65
C VAL A 136 3.19 23.85 10.57
N ALA A 137 3.05 24.23 9.30
CA ALA A 137 3.48 23.43 8.18
C ALA A 137 5.00 23.18 8.20
N ALA A 138 5.80 24.19 8.53
CA ALA A 138 7.25 24.06 8.68
C ALA A 138 7.64 23.12 9.83
N LEU A 139 6.94 23.21 10.97
CA LEU A 139 7.13 22.29 12.09
C LEU A 139 6.78 20.85 11.70
N GLY A 140 5.63 20.63 11.04
CA GLY A 140 5.22 19.31 10.54
C GLY A 140 6.25 18.71 9.59
N ARG A 141 6.75 19.51 8.63
CA ARG A 141 7.83 19.09 7.72
C ARG A 141 9.11 18.71 8.45
N TRP A 142 9.49 19.48 9.46
CA TRP A 142 10.68 19.21 10.27
C TRP A 142 10.53 17.93 11.11
N LEU A 143 9.35 17.71 11.68
CA LEU A 143 9.03 16.50 12.45
C LEU A 143 9.04 15.25 11.58
N GLU A 144 8.41 15.32 10.40
CA GLU A 144 8.30 14.21 9.45
C GLU A 144 9.66 13.79 8.85
N GLY A 145 10.55 14.76 8.60
CA GLY A 145 11.85 14.51 7.97
C GLY A 145 13.02 14.53 8.98
N PRO A 146 13.68 15.68 9.19
CA PRO A 146 14.89 15.77 10.02
C PRO A 146 14.78 15.16 11.42
N ALA A 147 13.69 15.42 12.16
CA ALA A 147 13.54 14.91 13.52
C ALA A 147 13.32 13.39 13.54
N ALA A 148 12.41 12.87 12.70
CA ALA A 148 12.20 11.44 12.55
C ALA A 148 13.50 10.74 12.15
N ARG A 149 14.18 11.21 11.10
CA ARG A 149 15.46 10.64 10.66
C ARG A 149 16.48 10.57 11.80
N ARG A 150 16.58 11.62 12.64
CA ARG A 150 17.52 11.65 13.77
C ARG A 150 17.15 10.66 14.87
N VAL A 151 15.86 10.52 15.19
CA VAL A 151 15.38 9.66 16.28
C VAL A 151 15.42 8.18 15.91
N TYR A 152 14.97 7.83 14.71
CA TYR A 152 14.91 6.44 14.27
C TYR A 152 16.27 5.94 13.76
N GLY A 153 17.08 6.80 13.15
CA GLY A 153 18.43 6.47 12.67
C GLY A 153 18.41 5.42 11.56
N ASP A 154 19.19 4.35 11.72
CA ASP A 154 19.31 3.25 10.74
C ASP A 154 18.27 2.11 10.96
N ARG A 155 17.20 2.39 11.73
CA ARG A 155 16.10 1.43 11.92
C ARG A 155 15.37 1.16 10.61
N PRO A 156 14.75 -0.03 10.46
CA PRO A 156 13.98 -0.35 9.28
C PRO A 156 12.74 0.52 9.18
N VAL A 157 12.50 0.99 7.95
CA VAL A 157 11.30 1.71 7.55
C VAL A 157 10.53 0.83 6.57
N VAL A 158 9.20 0.86 6.67
CA VAL A 158 8.28 0.20 5.76
C VAL A 158 7.52 1.28 4.99
N ALA A 159 7.59 1.21 3.68
CA ALA A 159 6.81 2.00 2.75
C ALA A 159 5.72 1.11 2.14
N VAL A 160 4.56 1.66 1.82
CA VAL A 160 3.50 0.91 1.14
C VAL A 160 3.71 0.81 -0.37
N SER A 161 4.64 1.58 -0.95
CA SER A 161 4.89 1.57 -2.39
C SER A 161 6.31 2.00 -2.77
N PRO A 162 6.78 1.66 -3.99
CA PRO A 162 8.00 2.20 -4.55
C PRO A 162 8.02 3.72 -4.56
N SER A 163 6.93 4.41 -4.92
CA SER A 163 6.92 5.88 -4.87
C SER A 163 7.16 6.41 -3.45
N THR A 164 6.52 5.82 -2.44
CA THR A 164 6.72 6.22 -1.04
C THR A 164 8.17 5.94 -0.60
N ARG A 165 8.77 4.82 -1.04
CA ARG A 165 10.19 4.51 -0.81
C ARG A 165 11.11 5.58 -1.42
N HIS A 166 10.87 5.98 -2.67
CA HIS A 166 11.66 7.01 -3.33
C HIS A 166 11.53 8.35 -2.60
N GLU A 167 10.34 8.76 -2.18
CA GLU A 167 10.15 9.99 -1.42
C GLU A 167 10.84 9.97 -0.05
N LEU A 168 10.80 8.83 0.65
CA LEU A 168 11.56 8.64 1.90
C LEU A 168 13.07 8.79 1.67
N ARG A 169 13.59 8.22 0.58
CA ARG A 169 15.02 8.28 0.25
C ARG A 169 15.44 9.68 -0.19
N ASP A 170 14.73 10.26 -1.15
CA ASP A 170 15.14 11.46 -1.88
C ASP A 170 14.71 12.75 -1.17
N ARG A 171 13.48 12.80 -0.62
CA ARG A 171 12.96 14.00 0.03
C ARG A 171 13.28 14.06 1.51
N LEU A 172 13.14 12.94 2.21
CA LEU A 172 13.35 12.88 3.67
C LEU A 172 14.78 12.45 4.06
N GLY A 173 15.55 11.90 3.11
CA GLY A 173 16.95 11.53 3.31
C GLY A 173 17.14 10.35 4.26
N TRP A 174 16.19 9.42 4.31
CA TRP A 174 16.32 8.20 5.12
C TRP A 174 17.54 7.39 4.67
N ARG A 175 18.27 6.81 5.62
CA ARG A 175 19.52 6.05 5.37
C ARG A 175 19.42 4.57 5.74
N GLY A 176 18.49 4.23 6.62
CA GLY A 176 18.18 2.84 6.97
C GLY A 176 17.59 2.05 5.79
N PRO A 177 17.39 0.73 5.99
CA PRO A 177 16.73 -0.10 5.00
C PRO A 177 15.25 0.28 4.88
N ILE A 178 14.75 0.38 3.64
CA ILE A 178 13.34 0.67 3.36
C ILE A 178 12.71 -0.54 2.65
N PHE A 179 11.80 -1.21 3.33
CA PHE A 179 11.05 -2.35 2.78
C PHE A 179 9.74 -1.85 2.17
N VAL A 180 9.29 -2.47 1.07
CA VAL A 180 7.99 -2.17 0.47
C VAL A 180 7.04 -3.28 0.86
N VAL A 181 5.95 -2.90 1.52
CA VAL A 181 4.89 -3.82 1.93
C VAL A 181 3.58 -3.24 1.40
N PRO A 182 3.18 -3.63 0.17
CA PRO A 182 2.00 -3.06 -0.47
C PRO A 182 0.73 -3.42 0.30
N ASN A 183 -0.33 -2.65 0.09
CA ASN A 183 -1.63 -2.99 0.64
C ASN A 183 -2.19 -4.21 -0.10
N GLY A 184 -2.95 -5.04 0.62
CA GLY A 184 -3.80 -6.04 -0.02
C GLY A 184 -5.00 -5.40 -0.72
N THR A 185 -5.72 -6.21 -1.49
CA THR A 185 -7.02 -5.84 -2.08
C THR A 185 -8.13 -6.75 -1.56
N VAL A 186 -9.35 -6.50 -2.03
CA VAL A 186 -10.52 -7.37 -1.78
C VAL A 186 -10.31 -8.76 -2.37
N GLU A 187 -11.09 -9.74 -1.92
CA GLU A 187 -11.11 -11.05 -2.57
C GLU A 187 -11.55 -10.90 -4.03
N LEU A 188 -10.89 -11.63 -4.94
CA LEU A 188 -11.21 -11.53 -6.35
C LEU A 188 -12.65 -12.03 -6.61
N PRO A 189 -13.52 -11.19 -7.17
CA PRO A 189 -14.88 -11.59 -7.52
C PRO A 189 -14.88 -12.63 -8.65
N PRO A 190 -16.01 -13.33 -8.86
CA PRO A 190 -16.15 -14.25 -9.99
C PRO A 190 -15.84 -13.58 -11.33
N ALA A 191 -15.14 -14.30 -12.21
CA ALA A 191 -14.85 -13.81 -13.55
C ALA A 191 -16.12 -13.77 -14.43
N GLY A 192 -16.08 -12.99 -15.51
CA GLY A 192 -17.14 -12.96 -16.52
C GLY A 192 -18.37 -12.13 -16.11
N ILE A 193 -18.24 -11.24 -15.13
CA ILE A 193 -19.31 -10.32 -14.77
C ILE A 193 -19.50 -9.31 -15.91
N ARG A 194 -20.75 -9.16 -16.33
CA ARG A 194 -21.11 -8.27 -17.44
C ARG A 194 -21.25 -6.83 -16.96
N ARG A 195 -20.50 -5.93 -17.60
CA ARG A 195 -20.59 -4.49 -17.42
C ARG A 195 -21.96 -3.95 -17.87
N ALA A 196 -22.31 -2.74 -17.44
CA ALA A 196 -23.51 -2.05 -17.90
C ALA A 196 -23.52 -1.90 -19.44
N ALA A 197 -24.71 -1.81 -20.03
CA ALA A 197 -24.84 -1.55 -21.46
C ALA A 197 -24.38 -0.14 -21.82
N GLU A 198 -24.68 0.85 -20.98
CA GLU A 198 -24.18 2.22 -21.15
C GLU A 198 -22.79 2.41 -20.52
N PRO A 199 -21.95 3.28 -21.10
CA PRO A 199 -20.65 3.66 -20.53
C PRO A 199 -20.82 4.21 -19.11
N THR A 200 -20.22 3.54 -18.13
CA THR A 200 -20.39 3.87 -16.71
C THR A 200 -19.04 4.06 -16.03
N ILE A 201 -18.84 5.19 -15.37
CA ILE A 201 -17.68 5.44 -14.49
C ILE A 201 -18.11 5.25 -13.05
N ALA A 202 -17.42 4.39 -12.29
CA ALA A 202 -17.62 4.27 -10.84
C ALA A 202 -16.39 4.77 -10.08
N LEU A 203 -16.56 5.81 -9.27
CA LEU A 203 -15.52 6.41 -8.46
C LEU A 203 -15.80 6.15 -6.97
N VAL A 204 -14.88 5.47 -6.30
CA VAL A 204 -14.94 5.24 -4.85
C VAL A 204 -13.86 6.08 -4.17
N SER A 205 -14.26 7.11 -3.42
CA SER A 205 -13.32 8.03 -2.78
C SER A 205 -13.93 8.79 -1.61
N ARG A 206 -13.09 9.19 -0.65
CA ARG A 206 -13.49 10.23 0.33
C ARG A 206 -13.63 11.57 -0.39
N LEU A 207 -14.68 12.33 -0.07
CA LEU A 207 -14.95 13.62 -0.70
C LEU A 207 -14.23 14.73 0.08
N VAL A 208 -12.94 14.90 -0.23
CA VAL A 208 -12.04 15.87 0.40
C VAL A 208 -11.22 16.61 -0.68
N PRO A 209 -10.77 17.86 -0.43
CA PRO A 209 -10.19 18.71 -1.46
C PRO A 209 -8.99 18.12 -2.23
N HIS A 210 -8.10 17.39 -1.55
CA HIS A 210 -6.90 16.82 -2.20
C HIS A 210 -7.20 15.63 -3.13
N LYS A 211 -8.42 15.07 -3.10
CA LYS A 211 -8.89 14.07 -4.08
C LYS A 211 -9.33 14.73 -5.40
N ARG A 212 -9.55 16.05 -5.39
CA ARG A 212 -9.85 16.88 -6.55
C ARG A 212 -10.95 16.32 -7.45
N ILE A 213 -12.08 15.91 -6.86
CA ILE A 213 -13.22 15.38 -7.62
C ILE A 213 -13.85 16.47 -8.51
N ASP A 214 -13.68 17.74 -8.14
CA ASP A 214 -14.00 18.91 -8.96
C ASP A 214 -13.30 18.90 -10.32
N LEU A 215 -12.07 18.37 -10.40
CA LEU A 215 -11.37 18.21 -11.67
C LEU A 215 -12.11 17.25 -12.60
N LEU A 216 -12.56 16.10 -12.08
CA LEU A 216 -13.35 15.15 -12.86
C LEU A 216 -14.62 15.83 -13.37
N LEU A 217 -15.40 16.43 -12.46
CA LEU A 217 -16.67 17.11 -12.79
C LEU A 217 -16.48 18.17 -13.88
N GLY A 218 -15.42 18.99 -13.78
CA GLY A 218 -15.10 20.03 -14.76
C GLY A 218 -14.83 19.51 -16.18
N HIS A 219 -14.47 18.24 -16.34
CA HIS A 219 -14.26 17.60 -17.64
C HIS A 219 -15.47 16.79 -18.12
N LEU A 220 -16.40 16.40 -17.25
CA LEU A 220 -17.50 15.49 -17.59
C LEU A 220 -18.42 16.02 -18.68
N ARG A 221 -18.67 17.34 -18.74
CA ARG A 221 -19.54 17.92 -19.77
C ARG A 221 -19.04 17.60 -21.19
N THR A 222 -17.76 17.86 -21.46
CA THR A 222 -17.15 17.57 -22.78
C THR A 222 -17.09 16.08 -23.07
N VAL A 223 -16.89 15.25 -22.04
CA VAL A 223 -16.89 13.78 -22.20
C VAL A 223 -18.30 13.28 -22.53
N ALA A 224 -19.33 13.77 -21.83
CA ALA A 224 -20.72 13.39 -22.05
C ALA A 224 -21.24 13.80 -23.44
N GLU A 225 -20.78 14.94 -23.98
CA GLU A 225 -21.06 15.35 -25.37
C GLU A 225 -20.47 14.33 -26.39
N SER A 226 -19.34 13.70 -26.05
CA SER A 226 -18.65 12.75 -26.92
C SER A 226 -19.04 11.28 -26.70
N ILE A 227 -19.63 10.97 -25.55
CA ILE A 227 -19.99 9.62 -25.09
C ILE A 227 -21.48 9.62 -24.67
N PRO A 228 -22.40 9.37 -25.62
CA PRO A 228 -23.83 9.35 -25.33
C PRO A 228 -24.18 8.30 -24.27
N GLY A 229 -25.05 8.66 -23.33
CA GLY A 229 -25.51 7.76 -22.27
C GLY A 229 -24.50 7.58 -21.12
N LEU A 230 -23.43 8.37 -21.07
CA LEU A 230 -22.46 8.32 -19.97
C LEU A 230 -23.16 8.46 -18.61
N ARG A 231 -22.81 7.54 -17.70
CA ARG A 231 -23.17 7.59 -16.28
C ARG A 231 -21.94 7.68 -15.40
N VAL A 232 -22.04 8.41 -14.30
CA VAL A 232 -20.97 8.55 -13.31
C VAL A 232 -21.53 8.34 -11.91
N ASP A 233 -21.10 7.28 -11.26
CA ASP A 233 -21.48 6.92 -9.90
C ASP A 233 -20.34 7.29 -8.93
N ILE A 234 -20.60 8.24 -8.03
CA ILE A 234 -19.65 8.70 -7.02
C ILE A 234 -20.05 8.11 -5.66
N VAL A 235 -19.22 7.21 -5.16
CA VAL A 235 -19.40 6.52 -3.87
C VAL A 235 -18.42 7.07 -2.85
N GLY A 236 -18.95 7.48 -1.71
CA GLY A 236 -18.20 8.01 -0.58
C GLY A 236 -18.79 9.31 -0.05
N ASP A 237 -18.20 9.78 1.05
CA ASP A 237 -18.64 11.00 1.73
C ASP A 237 -17.43 11.80 2.21
N GLY A 238 -17.70 13.02 2.65
CA GLY A 238 -16.69 13.91 3.20
C GLY A 238 -17.16 15.38 3.21
N PRO A 239 -16.38 16.26 3.85
CA PRO A 239 -16.72 17.67 3.99
C PRO A 239 -16.91 18.40 2.65
N ASP A 240 -16.36 17.88 1.56
CA ASP A 240 -16.45 18.51 0.24
C ASP A 240 -17.71 18.12 -0.55
N ARG A 241 -18.54 17.20 -0.02
CA ARG A 241 -19.70 16.64 -0.73
C ARG A 241 -20.67 17.70 -1.24
N ALA A 242 -21.15 18.58 -0.35
CA ALA A 242 -22.13 19.60 -0.70
C ALA A 242 -21.62 20.53 -1.80
N ARG A 243 -20.33 20.91 -1.75
CA ARG A 243 -19.70 21.74 -2.79
C ARG A 243 -19.64 21.01 -4.14
N LEU A 244 -19.31 19.72 -4.13
CA LEU A 244 -19.22 18.90 -5.35
C LEU A 244 -20.60 18.65 -5.98
N GLU A 245 -21.63 18.43 -5.18
CA GLU A 245 -23.02 18.32 -5.65
C GLU A 245 -23.47 19.64 -6.30
N SER A 246 -23.23 20.79 -5.65
CA SER A 246 -23.52 22.11 -6.24
C SER A 246 -22.73 22.37 -7.54
N LEU A 247 -21.46 21.95 -7.62
CA LEU A 247 -20.68 22.07 -8.85
C LEU A 247 -21.25 21.20 -9.98
N ALA A 248 -21.70 19.98 -9.68
CA ALA A 248 -22.36 19.13 -10.66
C ALA A 248 -23.68 19.77 -11.15
N ASP A 249 -24.41 20.44 -10.25
CA ASP A 249 -25.62 21.18 -10.59
C ASP A 249 -25.35 22.37 -11.52
N GLU A 250 -24.35 23.19 -11.19
CA GLU A 250 -23.92 24.35 -11.97
C GLU A 250 -23.45 23.95 -13.38
N LEU A 251 -22.84 22.77 -13.51
CA LEU A 251 -22.41 22.21 -14.79
C LEU A 251 -23.53 21.53 -15.58
N GLY A 252 -24.74 21.41 -15.02
CA GLY A 252 -25.89 20.76 -15.65
C GLY A 252 -25.75 19.24 -15.75
N MET A 253 -25.00 18.62 -14.83
CA MET A 253 -24.63 17.20 -14.88
C MET A 253 -25.51 16.29 -14.01
N GLN A 254 -26.68 16.77 -13.54
CA GLN A 254 -27.56 16.02 -12.64
C GLN A 254 -28.08 14.70 -13.22
N ALA A 255 -28.25 14.65 -14.54
CA ALA A 255 -28.69 13.44 -15.24
C ALA A 255 -27.55 12.43 -15.48
N THR A 256 -26.29 12.87 -15.35
CA THR A 256 -25.08 12.07 -15.62
C THR A 256 -24.41 11.61 -14.34
N VAL A 257 -24.40 12.43 -13.29
CA VAL A 257 -23.66 12.18 -12.04
C VAL A 257 -24.62 11.83 -10.91
N THR A 258 -24.39 10.71 -10.26
CA THR A 258 -25.11 10.28 -9.05
C THR A 258 -24.16 10.18 -7.87
N PHE A 259 -24.45 10.92 -6.79
CA PHE A 259 -23.73 10.83 -5.52
C PHE A 259 -24.45 9.86 -4.58
N HIS A 260 -23.80 8.74 -4.26
CA HIS A 260 -24.37 7.69 -3.40
C HIS A 260 -24.16 7.94 -1.90
N GLY A 261 -23.27 8.88 -1.55
CA GLY A 261 -22.80 9.04 -0.18
C GLY A 261 -21.97 7.84 0.29
N ARG A 262 -21.82 7.67 1.60
CA ARG A 262 -21.19 6.45 2.15
C ARG A 262 -22.10 5.24 1.90
N ALA A 263 -21.63 4.31 1.08
CA ALA A 263 -22.32 3.07 0.74
C ALA A 263 -21.73 1.87 1.50
N SER A 264 -22.50 0.77 1.56
CA SER A 264 -21.97 -0.51 2.03
C SER A 264 -21.03 -1.14 1.00
N ASP A 265 -20.26 -2.14 1.42
CA ASP A 265 -19.37 -2.87 0.53
C ASP A 265 -20.15 -3.53 -0.61
N GLU A 266 -21.35 -4.06 -0.35
CA GLU A 266 -22.20 -4.69 -1.37
C GLU A 266 -22.63 -3.71 -2.46
N VAL A 267 -23.01 -2.49 -2.08
CA VAL A 267 -23.41 -1.45 -3.03
C VAL A 267 -22.20 -0.95 -3.83
N ARG A 268 -21.06 -0.75 -3.16
CA ARG A 268 -19.80 -0.43 -3.84
C ARG A 268 -19.47 -1.49 -4.89
N ASP A 269 -19.55 -2.75 -4.49
CA ASP A 269 -19.20 -3.91 -5.32
C ASP A 269 -20.16 -4.05 -6.51
N GLU A 270 -21.46 -3.86 -6.32
CA GLU A 270 -22.44 -3.82 -7.42
C GLU A 270 -22.14 -2.69 -8.43
N LEU A 271 -21.76 -1.52 -7.95
CA LEU A 271 -21.42 -0.39 -8.82
C LEU A 271 -20.13 -0.65 -9.59
N LEU A 272 -19.09 -1.16 -8.93
CA LEU A 272 -17.83 -1.54 -9.58
C LEU A 272 -18.05 -2.67 -10.59
N SER A 273 -18.86 -3.68 -10.27
CA SER A 273 -19.10 -4.84 -11.15
C SER A 273 -19.76 -4.45 -12.49
N ARG A 274 -20.47 -3.32 -12.52
CA ARG A 274 -21.12 -2.77 -13.71
C ARG A 274 -20.28 -1.71 -14.43
N ALA A 275 -19.25 -1.19 -13.79
CA ALA A 275 -18.47 -0.08 -14.31
C ALA A 275 -17.64 -0.46 -15.54
N TRP A 276 -17.46 0.51 -16.43
CA TRP A 276 -16.51 0.41 -17.53
C TRP A 276 -15.14 0.88 -17.11
N LEU A 277 -15.09 1.91 -16.26
CA LEU A 277 -13.88 2.61 -15.88
C LEU A 277 -14.02 3.11 -14.44
N THR A 278 -12.92 3.13 -13.69
CA THR A 278 -12.79 3.92 -12.47
C THR A 278 -11.83 5.08 -12.69
N THR A 279 -11.90 6.11 -11.86
CA THR A 279 -11.02 7.28 -12.01
C THR A 279 -10.42 7.71 -10.69
N SER A 280 -9.23 8.32 -10.76
CA SER A 280 -8.59 8.97 -9.62
C SER A 280 -7.96 10.29 -10.05
N THR A 281 -8.43 11.39 -9.47
CA THR A 281 -7.93 12.75 -9.71
C THR A 281 -7.10 13.30 -8.56
N SER A 282 -6.73 12.44 -7.61
CA SER A 282 -5.97 12.79 -6.42
C SER A 282 -4.67 13.51 -6.76
N GLN A 283 -4.34 14.52 -5.94
CA GLN A 283 -3.07 15.24 -6.06
C GLN A 283 -1.89 14.38 -5.59
N ALA A 284 -2.11 13.53 -4.59
CA ALA A 284 -1.15 12.56 -4.10
C ALA A 284 -1.87 11.39 -3.43
N GLU A 285 -1.33 10.20 -3.62
CA GLU A 285 -1.64 9.01 -2.85
C GLU A 285 -0.30 8.36 -2.47
N GLY A 286 -0.36 7.14 -2.00
CA GLY A 286 0.80 6.31 -1.70
C GLY A 286 0.48 4.85 -1.87
N TRP A 287 -0.78 4.50 -2.17
CA TRP A 287 -1.08 3.24 -2.81
C TRP A 287 -2.19 3.39 -3.84
N GLY A 288 -3.40 3.77 -3.43
CA GLY A 288 -4.56 3.77 -4.32
C GLY A 288 -5.43 2.53 -4.13
N CYS A 289 -5.88 2.29 -2.88
CA CYS A 289 -6.70 1.12 -2.55
C CYS A 289 -7.94 0.98 -3.43
N SER A 290 -8.70 2.05 -3.64
CA SER A 290 -9.91 2.01 -4.48
C SER A 290 -9.62 1.69 -5.94
N VAL A 291 -8.44 2.06 -6.45
CA VAL A 291 -7.99 1.72 -7.81
C VAL A 291 -7.74 0.22 -7.91
N LEU A 292 -7.07 -0.36 -6.91
CA LEU A 292 -6.78 -1.79 -6.88
C LEU A 292 -8.02 -2.64 -6.58
N GLU A 293 -8.95 -2.14 -5.79
CA GLU A 293 -10.27 -2.74 -5.56
C GLU A 293 -11.08 -2.78 -6.88
N ALA A 294 -11.11 -1.68 -7.64
CA ALA A 294 -11.73 -1.66 -8.96
C ALA A 294 -11.04 -2.64 -9.94
N ALA A 295 -9.71 -2.72 -9.90
CA ALA A 295 -8.96 -3.67 -10.72
C ALA A 295 -9.31 -5.14 -10.39
N ALA A 296 -9.63 -5.45 -9.13
CA ALA A 296 -10.12 -6.79 -8.74
C ALA A 296 -11.44 -7.15 -9.45
N TRP A 297 -12.32 -6.18 -9.66
CA TRP A 297 -13.55 -6.31 -10.47
C TRP A 297 -13.30 -6.30 -11.98
N GLY A 298 -12.03 -6.23 -12.43
CA GLY A 298 -11.69 -6.10 -13.84
C GLY A 298 -11.93 -4.70 -14.42
N VAL A 299 -12.07 -3.70 -13.56
CA VAL A 299 -12.35 -2.31 -13.98
C VAL A 299 -11.03 -1.53 -14.09
N PRO A 300 -10.64 -1.08 -15.30
CA PRO A 300 -9.43 -0.29 -15.47
C PRO A 300 -9.57 1.11 -14.87
N CYS A 301 -8.42 1.73 -14.58
CA CYS A 301 -8.38 3.08 -14.01
C CYS A 301 -7.80 4.11 -14.97
N LEU A 302 -8.47 5.25 -15.15
CA LEU A 302 -7.84 6.46 -15.69
C LEU A 302 -7.52 7.42 -14.55
N ALA A 303 -6.26 7.82 -14.41
CA ALA A 303 -5.84 8.69 -13.33
C ALA A 303 -4.73 9.67 -13.68
N LEU A 304 -4.53 10.67 -12.82
CA LEU A 304 -3.32 11.50 -12.86
C LEU A 304 -2.09 10.67 -12.47
N ARG A 305 -0.95 10.91 -13.13
CA ARG A 305 0.33 10.27 -12.81
C ARG A 305 0.95 10.84 -11.54
N VAL A 306 0.41 10.45 -10.40
CA VAL A 306 0.88 10.88 -9.08
C VAL A 306 1.48 9.72 -8.27
N PRO A 307 2.34 9.98 -7.27
CA PRO A 307 2.84 8.97 -6.33
C PRO A 307 1.72 8.09 -5.76
N GLY A 308 2.01 6.80 -5.56
CA GLY A 308 1.03 5.81 -5.15
C GLY A 308 0.17 5.33 -6.33
N VAL A 309 -0.61 6.22 -6.96
CA VAL A 309 -1.49 5.83 -8.07
C VAL A 309 -0.71 5.21 -9.22
N ARG A 310 0.42 5.82 -9.60
CA ARG A 310 1.33 5.29 -10.64
C ARG A 310 1.98 3.95 -10.28
N ASP A 311 1.95 3.55 -9.01
CA ASP A 311 2.43 2.24 -8.56
C ASP A 311 1.30 1.20 -8.64
N SER A 312 0.04 1.62 -8.41
CA SER A 312 -1.15 0.74 -8.45
C SER A 312 -1.71 0.53 -9.86
N VAL A 313 -1.44 1.42 -10.82
CA VAL A 313 -1.88 1.33 -12.22
C VAL A 313 -0.69 1.04 -13.12
N LEU A 314 -0.73 -0.10 -13.81
CA LEU A 314 0.15 -0.39 -14.94
C LEU A 314 -0.39 0.35 -16.18
N ASP A 315 0.30 1.43 -16.55
CA ASP A 315 -0.09 2.32 -17.65
C ASP A 315 -0.13 1.59 -19.00
N GLY A 316 -1.26 1.68 -19.69
CA GLY A 316 -1.53 0.96 -20.93
C GLY A 316 -1.96 -0.51 -20.76
N GLU A 317 -1.83 -1.09 -19.57
CA GLU A 317 -2.14 -2.50 -19.28
C GLU A 317 -3.41 -2.66 -18.41
N THR A 318 -3.47 -1.92 -17.30
CA THR A 318 -4.58 -1.98 -16.31
C THR A 318 -5.37 -0.67 -16.23
N GLY A 319 -5.06 0.26 -17.12
CA GLY A 319 -5.55 1.62 -17.07
C GLY A 319 -4.64 2.57 -17.82
N TRP A 320 -4.85 3.87 -17.62
CA TRP A 320 -4.10 4.93 -18.28
C TRP A 320 -3.74 6.03 -17.29
N LEU A 321 -2.53 6.54 -17.41
CA LEU A 321 -2.02 7.63 -16.58
C LEU A 321 -1.76 8.87 -17.42
N VAL A 322 -2.32 10.01 -16.99
CA VAL A 322 -2.08 11.31 -17.64
C VAL A 322 -1.23 12.21 -16.75
N ASP A 323 -0.32 12.96 -17.34
CA ASP A 323 0.60 13.80 -16.58
C ASP A 323 -0.04 15.15 -16.20
N GLU A 324 -0.84 15.72 -17.10
CA GLU A 324 -1.42 17.05 -16.93
C GLU A 324 -2.95 17.00 -16.73
N PRO A 325 -3.50 17.69 -15.70
CA PRO A 325 -4.94 17.71 -15.44
C PRO A 325 -5.80 18.05 -16.67
N ARG A 326 -5.34 18.96 -17.52
CA ARG A 326 -6.06 19.37 -18.75
C ARG A 326 -6.26 18.25 -19.77
N GLN A 327 -5.47 17.16 -19.70
CA GLN A 327 -5.58 16.02 -20.60
C GLN A 327 -6.68 15.03 -20.19
N LEU A 328 -7.18 15.14 -18.95
CA LEU A 328 -8.10 14.16 -18.36
C LEU A 328 -9.35 13.94 -19.21
N GLY A 329 -10.02 14.99 -19.67
CA GLY A 329 -11.25 14.86 -20.46
C GLY A 329 -11.06 14.14 -21.80
N ALA A 330 -9.98 14.44 -22.53
CA ALA A 330 -9.66 13.74 -23.78
C ALA A 330 -9.35 12.26 -23.51
N ALA A 331 -8.53 11.98 -22.50
CA ALA A 331 -8.17 10.61 -22.13
C ALA A 331 -9.36 9.79 -21.61
N LEU A 332 -10.31 10.40 -20.89
CA LEU A 332 -11.58 9.77 -20.50
C LEU A 332 -12.37 9.32 -21.73
N THR A 333 -12.47 10.20 -22.72
CA THR A 333 -13.21 9.92 -23.96
C THR A 333 -12.57 8.77 -24.74
N ASP A 334 -11.24 8.79 -24.88
CA ASP A 334 -10.49 7.76 -25.60
C ASP A 334 -10.52 6.40 -24.88
N ALA A 335 -10.39 6.40 -23.55
CA ALA A 335 -10.52 5.20 -22.72
C ALA A 335 -11.92 4.57 -22.87
N LEU A 336 -12.99 5.36 -22.75
CA LEU A 336 -14.36 4.86 -22.89
C LEU A 336 -14.64 4.31 -24.30
N ARG A 337 -14.10 4.95 -25.35
CA ARG A 337 -14.18 4.44 -26.73
C ARG A 337 -13.41 3.14 -26.92
N CYS A 338 -12.24 3.01 -26.32
CA CYS A 338 -11.47 1.77 -26.32
C CYS A 338 -12.26 0.63 -25.67
N LEU A 339 -12.90 0.91 -24.53
CA LEU A 339 -13.66 -0.06 -23.75
C LEU A 339 -15.02 -0.45 -24.36
N ALA A 340 -15.45 0.27 -25.40
CA ALA A 340 -16.63 -0.07 -26.20
C ALA A 340 -16.40 -1.28 -27.11
N ASP A 341 -15.13 -1.62 -27.41
CA ASP A 341 -14.78 -2.90 -28.04
C ASP A 341 -14.76 -4.00 -26.96
N PRO A 342 -15.68 -4.98 -27.02
CA PRO A 342 -15.78 -6.02 -25.99
C PRO A 342 -14.50 -6.86 -25.87
N VAL A 343 -13.80 -7.12 -26.98
CA VAL A 343 -12.61 -7.98 -26.97
C VAL A 343 -11.47 -7.28 -26.22
N ARG A 344 -11.22 -6.01 -26.54
CA ARG A 344 -10.20 -5.22 -25.84
C ARG A 344 -10.54 -5.05 -24.37
N ALA A 345 -11.81 -4.80 -24.07
CA ALA A 345 -12.22 -4.61 -22.70
C ALA A 345 -12.09 -5.88 -21.85
N ASP A 346 -12.40 -7.05 -22.39
CA ASP A 346 -12.22 -8.33 -21.69
C ASP A 346 -10.74 -8.62 -21.43
N GLN A 347 -9.85 -8.30 -22.39
CA GLN A 347 -8.40 -8.41 -22.22
C GLN A 347 -7.86 -7.48 -21.11
N ILE A 348 -8.29 -6.21 -21.11
CA ILE A 348 -7.92 -5.24 -20.08
C ILE A 348 -8.46 -5.70 -18.71
N ALA A 349 -9.70 -6.18 -18.67
CA ALA A 349 -10.32 -6.68 -17.44
C ALA A 349 -9.55 -7.88 -16.86
N GLU A 350 -9.15 -8.84 -17.69
CA GLU A 350 -8.31 -9.96 -17.26
C GLU A 350 -6.95 -9.52 -16.74
N THR A 351 -6.33 -8.53 -17.39
CA THR A 351 -5.05 -7.94 -16.95
C THR A 351 -5.22 -7.25 -15.59
N CYS A 352 -6.30 -6.48 -15.40
CA CYS A 352 -6.65 -5.85 -14.13
C CYS A 352 -6.81 -6.88 -13.00
N ARG A 353 -7.57 -7.95 -13.23
CA ARG A 353 -7.77 -9.00 -12.22
C ARG A 353 -6.47 -9.73 -11.89
N THR A 354 -5.65 -10.02 -12.90
CA THR A 354 -4.34 -10.67 -12.71
C THR A 354 -3.42 -9.79 -11.86
N TRP A 355 -3.39 -8.49 -12.15
CA TRP A 355 -2.65 -7.53 -11.36
C TRP A 355 -3.16 -7.45 -9.92
N ALA A 356 -4.46 -7.25 -9.72
CA ALA A 356 -5.09 -7.24 -8.39
C ALA A 356 -4.83 -8.54 -7.61
N GLY A 357 -4.83 -9.69 -8.27
CA GLY A 357 -4.55 -10.99 -7.67
C GLY A 357 -3.15 -11.15 -7.07
N CYS A 358 -2.21 -10.26 -7.41
CA CYS A 358 -0.88 -10.24 -6.80
C CYS A 358 -0.85 -9.62 -5.39
N PHE A 359 -1.97 -9.04 -4.93
CA PHE A 359 -2.06 -8.26 -3.70
C PHE A 359 -3.06 -8.87 -2.72
N SER A 360 -2.57 -9.69 -1.80
CA SER A 360 -3.38 -10.20 -0.69
C SER A 360 -2.94 -9.58 0.64
N TRP A 361 -3.90 -9.36 1.52
CA TRP A 361 -3.60 -8.93 2.89
C TRP A 361 -2.78 -9.97 3.68
N ASP A 362 -2.87 -11.26 3.32
CA ASP A 362 -2.02 -12.31 3.89
C ASP A 362 -0.55 -12.10 3.53
N ARG A 363 -0.25 -11.77 2.27
CA ARG A 363 1.10 -11.45 1.83
C ARG A 363 1.62 -10.19 2.51
N SER A 364 0.82 -9.13 2.60
CA SER A 364 1.20 -7.90 3.30
C SER A 364 1.51 -8.15 4.78
N ALA A 365 0.70 -8.98 5.46
CA ALA A 365 0.92 -9.36 6.84
C ALA A 365 2.22 -10.16 7.02
N ASP A 366 2.52 -11.09 6.10
CA ASP A 366 3.76 -11.85 6.11
C ASP A 366 5.00 -10.99 5.82
N LEU A 367 4.90 -10.07 4.88
CA LEU A 367 5.98 -9.14 4.57
C LEU A 367 6.32 -8.25 5.77
N LEU A 368 5.32 -7.61 6.39
CA LEU A 368 5.55 -6.77 7.56
C LEU A 368 6.05 -7.60 8.76
N ALA A 369 5.51 -8.81 8.97
CA ALA A 369 6.01 -9.73 9.99
C ALA A 369 7.49 -10.04 9.76
N GLY A 370 7.89 -10.28 8.52
CA GLY A 370 9.29 -10.51 8.13
C GLY A 370 10.22 -9.38 8.56
N VAL A 371 9.80 -8.12 8.37
CA VAL A 371 10.55 -6.93 8.80
C VAL A 371 10.65 -6.84 10.33
N VAL A 372 9.53 -7.05 11.03
CA VAL A 372 9.49 -7.05 12.51
C VAL A 372 10.40 -8.14 13.08
N ARG A 373 10.33 -9.35 12.54
CA ARG A 373 11.19 -10.49 12.91
C ARG A 373 12.67 -10.20 12.68
N ALA A 374 13.02 -9.61 11.54
CA ALA A 374 14.39 -9.24 11.24
C ALA A 374 14.93 -8.20 12.23
N GLU A 375 14.11 -7.22 12.62
CA GLU A 375 14.51 -6.20 13.60
C GLU A 375 14.64 -6.76 15.02
N ILE A 376 13.75 -7.68 15.42
CA ILE A 376 13.89 -8.43 16.69
C ILE A 376 15.23 -9.19 16.70
N ALA A 377 15.52 -9.95 15.64
CA ALA A 377 16.75 -10.73 15.54
C ALA A 377 18.01 -9.83 15.53
N ARG A 378 17.95 -8.69 14.82
CA ARG A 378 19.03 -7.70 14.77
C ARG A 378 19.31 -7.11 16.15
N MET A 379 18.27 -6.70 16.87
CA MET A 379 18.41 -6.09 18.19
C MET A 379 18.94 -7.10 19.23
N ALA A 380 18.49 -8.35 19.15
CA ALA A 380 19.02 -9.43 19.98
C ALA A 380 20.52 -9.64 19.70
N ALA A 381 20.93 -9.73 18.42
CA ALA A 381 22.34 -9.89 18.06
C ALA A 381 23.22 -8.72 18.56
N VAL A 382 22.75 -7.47 18.41
CA VAL A 382 23.46 -6.30 18.94
C VAL A 382 23.58 -6.35 20.47
N THR A 383 22.53 -6.79 21.17
CA THR A 383 22.53 -6.90 22.63
C THR A 383 23.49 -7.99 23.12
N ASP A 384 23.60 -9.09 22.37
CA ASP A 384 24.47 -10.23 22.68
C ASP A 384 25.93 -10.03 22.19
N GLY A 385 26.24 -8.90 21.56
CA GLY A 385 27.56 -8.65 20.95
C GLY A 385 27.87 -9.55 19.74
N ARG A 386 26.86 -10.18 19.14
CA ARG A 386 27.01 -11.06 17.98
C ARG A 386 27.06 -10.23 16.68
N PRO A 387 27.81 -10.68 15.66
CA PRO A 387 27.84 -10.00 14.37
C PRO A 387 26.44 -10.02 13.74
N VAL A 388 25.96 -8.85 13.33
CA VAL A 388 24.73 -8.70 12.55
C VAL A 388 25.02 -9.15 11.11
N GLN A 389 24.21 -10.07 10.56
CA GLN A 389 24.43 -10.60 9.21
C GLN A 389 24.39 -9.48 8.14
N SER A 390 25.47 -9.38 7.36
CA SER A 390 25.81 -8.19 6.56
C SER A 390 25.14 -8.04 5.18
N ARG A 391 24.27 -8.96 4.71
CA ARG A 391 23.44 -8.64 3.52
C ARG A 391 22.37 -7.58 3.81
N THR A 392 22.46 -6.85 4.92
CA THR A 392 21.92 -5.50 5.06
C THR A 392 22.79 -4.54 4.25
N ALA A 393 23.09 -4.87 2.98
CA ALA A 393 23.49 -3.82 2.06
C ALA A 393 22.37 -2.79 2.14
N ARG A 394 22.72 -1.53 2.35
CA ARG A 394 21.79 -0.38 2.43
C ARG A 394 21.07 -0.11 1.10
N SER A 395 21.03 -1.12 0.25
CA SER A 395 20.53 -1.05 -1.10
C SER A 395 19.07 -1.49 -1.09
N ASP A 396 18.25 -0.68 -1.72
CA ASP A 396 16.83 -0.94 -1.93
C ASP A 396 16.58 -1.95 -3.07
N ILE A 397 17.66 -2.55 -3.61
CA ILE A 397 17.60 -3.57 -4.65
C ILE A 397 17.12 -4.92 -4.10
N ALA A 398 16.41 -5.65 -4.95
CA ALA A 398 16.03 -7.03 -4.72
C ALA A 398 16.13 -7.81 -6.03
N VAL A 399 16.30 -9.12 -5.93
CA VAL A 399 16.29 -10.02 -7.09
C VAL A 399 15.24 -11.09 -6.94
N LEU A 400 14.63 -11.45 -8.06
CA LEU A 400 13.77 -12.61 -8.18
C LEU A 400 14.60 -13.76 -8.79
N ALA A 401 14.74 -14.84 -8.05
CA ALA A 401 15.39 -16.06 -8.48
C ALA A 401 14.36 -17.19 -8.63
N VAL A 402 14.36 -17.89 -9.77
CA VAL A 402 13.46 -19.02 -10.04
C VAL A 402 14.25 -20.31 -10.07
N VAL A 403 13.79 -21.31 -9.32
CA VAL A 403 14.38 -22.65 -9.25
C VAL A 403 13.42 -23.65 -9.93
N PRO A 404 13.90 -24.55 -10.80
CA PRO A 404 13.07 -25.46 -11.62
C PRO A 404 12.61 -26.70 -10.84
N ARG A 405 12.28 -26.52 -9.56
CA ARG A 405 11.68 -27.56 -8.72
C ARG A 405 10.93 -26.92 -7.56
N ARG A 406 10.03 -27.70 -6.98
CA ARG A 406 9.45 -27.39 -5.67
C ARG A 406 10.50 -27.63 -4.56
N ALA A 407 10.76 -26.62 -3.75
CA ALA A 407 11.80 -26.60 -2.71
C ALA A 407 11.29 -25.98 -1.39
N PRO A 408 10.32 -26.61 -0.69
CA PRO A 408 9.69 -26.07 0.52
C PRO A 408 10.67 -25.81 1.66
N GLU A 409 11.79 -26.55 1.72
CA GLU A 409 12.86 -26.43 2.69
C GLU A 409 13.57 -25.07 2.64
N LEU A 410 13.49 -24.34 1.51
CA LEU A 410 14.17 -23.04 1.36
C LEU A 410 13.65 -22.00 2.34
N ARG A 411 12.35 -22.00 2.69
CA ARG A 411 11.77 -21.00 3.59
C ARG A 411 12.50 -20.92 4.93
N ALA A 412 12.92 -22.05 5.49
CA ALA A 412 13.61 -22.11 6.79
C ALA A 412 15.05 -21.57 6.75
N ARG A 413 15.64 -21.44 5.56
CA ARG A 413 17.04 -21.00 5.36
C ARG A 413 17.15 -19.59 4.80
N LEU A 414 16.03 -19.05 4.31
CA LEU A 414 15.89 -17.68 3.85
C LEU A 414 15.73 -16.71 5.02
N ARG A 415 15.95 -15.41 4.76
CA ARG A 415 15.69 -14.39 5.79
C ARG A 415 14.19 -14.23 6.02
N ALA A 416 13.87 -13.68 7.19
CA ALA A 416 12.50 -13.28 7.49
C ALA A 416 11.97 -12.28 6.44
N THR A 417 12.83 -11.39 5.92
CA THR A 417 12.48 -10.40 4.88
C THR A 417 12.51 -10.94 3.45
N ASP A 418 13.02 -12.14 3.21
CA ASP A 418 13.01 -12.76 1.87
C ASP A 418 11.64 -13.45 1.65
N GLU A 419 11.12 -13.41 0.42
CA GLU A 419 9.86 -14.09 0.06
C GLU A 419 10.14 -15.39 -0.69
N VAL A 420 9.23 -16.36 -0.57
CA VAL A 420 9.29 -17.59 -1.36
C VAL A 420 7.90 -18.11 -1.64
N ILE A 421 7.65 -18.46 -2.90
CA ILE A 421 6.42 -19.13 -3.33
C ILE A 421 6.79 -20.41 -4.07
N HIS A 422 5.99 -21.43 -3.83
CA HIS A 422 6.13 -22.74 -4.44
C HIS A 422 4.94 -22.97 -5.37
N SER A 423 5.23 -23.17 -6.65
CA SER A 423 4.29 -23.77 -7.60
C SER A 423 4.51 -25.29 -7.65
N GLU A 424 3.75 -26.00 -8.48
CA GLU A 424 3.89 -27.46 -8.62
C GLU A 424 5.28 -27.86 -9.13
N ASP A 425 5.82 -27.11 -10.08
CA ASP A 425 7.04 -27.40 -10.85
C ASP A 425 8.22 -26.46 -10.53
N ARG A 426 7.98 -25.31 -9.89
CA ARG A 426 8.99 -24.28 -9.64
C ARG A 426 8.90 -23.63 -8.27
N THR A 427 10.00 -23.01 -7.84
CA THR A 427 10.06 -22.17 -6.64
C THR A 427 10.61 -20.80 -7.00
N ALA A 428 9.85 -19.75 -6.72
CA ALA A 428 10.23 -18.36 -6.92
C ALA A 428 10.65 -17.74 -5.59
N VAL A 429 11.83 -17.12 -5.54
CA VAL A 429 12.44 -16.56 -4.33
C VAL A 429 12.79 -15.10 -4.56
N VAL A 430 12.30 -14.22 -3.70
CA VAL A 430 12.73 -12.81 -3.65
C VAL A 430 13.81 -12.66 -2.58
N LEU A 431 14.99 -12.21 -3.00
CA LEU A 431 16.11 -11.93 -2.12
C LEU A 431 16.30 -10.42 -1.99
N ASN A 432 15.98 -9.90 -0.79
CA ASN A 432 16.12 -8.47 -0.51
C ASN A 432 17.59 -8.09 -0.22
N GLY A 433 18.01 -6.91 -0.70
CA GLY A 433 19.36 -6.37 -0.51
C GLY A 433 20.43 -7.13 -1.31
N CYS A 434 20.08 -7.65 -2.48
CA CYS A 434 20.97 -8.39 -3.37
C CYS A 434 20.84 -7.90 -4.81
N ASP A 435 21.98 -7.76 -5.49
CA ASP A 435 22.05 -7.74 -6.95
C ASP A 435 22.06 -9.17 -7.50
N GLU A 436 22.08 -9.32 -8.82
CA GLU A 436 22.02 -10.62 -9.50
C GLU A 436 23.21 -11.51 -9.12
N THR A 437 24.40 -10.93 -9.03
CA THR A 437 25.63 -11.67 -8.67
C THR A 437 25.54 -12.21 -7.24
N THR A 438 25.14 -11.38 -6.29
CA THR A 438 24.95 -11.75 -4.89
C THR A 438 23.79 -12.74 -4.76
N GLY A 439 22.72 -12.56 -5.53
CA GLY A 439 21.57 -13.46 -5.59
C GLY A 439 21.96 -14.88 -5.98
N VAL A 440 22.69 -15.04 -7.10
CA VAL A 440 23.22 -16.34 -7.54
C VAL A 440 24.12 -16.96 -6.46
N ALA A 441 24.99 -16.17 -5.84
CA ALA A 441 25.87 -16.66 -4.78
C ALA A 441 25.09 -17.14 -3.54
N VAL A 442 24.02 -16.44 -3.16
CA VAL A 442 23.13 -16.84 -2.07
C VAL A 442 22.43 -18.15 -2.41
N MET A 443 21.80 -18.26 -3.60
CA MET A 443 21.12 -19.48 -4.02
C MET A 443 22.06 -20.68 -4.07
N THR A 444 23.28 -20.48 -4.58
CA THR A 444 24.32 -21.53 -4.63
C THR A 444 24.71 -22.00 -3.22
N ARG A 445 24.86 -21.09 -2.24
CA ARG A 445 25.11 -21.47 -0.83
C ARG A 445 23.92 -22.20 -0.21
N LEU A 446 22.71 -21.91 -0.70
CA LEU A 446 21.50 -22.64 -0.33
C LEU A 446 21.42 -24.02 -1.02
N GLY A 447 22.35 -24.36 -1.92
CA GLY A 447 22.35 -25.64 -2.64
C GLY A 447 21.41 -25.65 -3.85
N GLU A 448 20.92 -24.48 -4.26
CA GLU A 448 20.05 -24.34 -5.43
C GLU A 448 20.80 -23.77 -6.63
N ARG A 449 20.34 -24.15 -7.83
CA ARG A 449 20.76 -23.54 -9.09
C ARG A 449 19.54 -22.88 -9.74
N PRO A 450 19.40 -21.56 -9.69
CA PRO A 450 18.28 -20.88 -10.32
C PRO A 450 18.41 -20.97 -11.85
N ILE A 451 17.28 -21.16 -12.54
CA ILE A 451 17.18 -21.08 -14.00
C ILE A 451 17.07 -19.63 -14.49
N SER A 452 16.60 -18.73 -13.62
CA SER A 452 16.61 -17.29 -13.88
C SER A 452 16.88 -16.52 -12.60
N VAL A 453 17.62 -15.42 -12.74
CA VAL A 453 17.83 -14.41 -11.71
C VAL A 453 17.72 -13.06 -12.39
N GLN A 454 16.80 -12.22 -11.93
CA GLN A 454 16.59 -10.88 -12.48
C GLN A 454 16.49 -9.84 -11.38
N LEU A 455 17.03 -8.65 -11.62
CA LEU A 455 16.78 -7.50 -10.78
C LEU A 455 15.29 -7.16 -10.79
N MET A 456 14.74 -6.85 -9.63
CA MET A 456 13.33 -6.50 -9.50
C MET A 456 13.13 -5.02 -9.79
N ASP A 457 12.34 -4.73 -10.82
CA ASP A 457 11.78 -3.41 -11.06
C ASP A 457 10.61 -3.12 -10.08
N ASN A 458 10.00 -1.95 -10.21
CA ASN A 458 8.88 -1.56 -9.34
C ASN A 458 7.68 -2.52 -9.47
N ARG A 459 7.40 -3.06 -10.66
CA ARG A 459 6.30 -4.01 -10.89
C ARG A 459 6.55 -5.31 -10.12
N LEU A 460 7.75 -5.85 -10.23
CA LEU A 460 8.16 -7.08 -9.53
C LEU A 460 8.25 -6.86 -8.01
N ILE A 461 8.75 -5.73 -7.54
CA ILE A 461 8.76 -5.40 -6.09
C ILE A 461 7.34 -5.45 -5.52
N LEU A 462 6.37 -4.97 -6.29
CA LEU A 462 4.97 -4.92 -5.88
C LEU A 462 4.28 -6.27 -5.99
N ALA A 463 4.34 -6.94 -7.14
CA ALA A 463 3.70 -8.22 -7.34
C ALA A 463 4.43 -9.39 -6.66
N GLY A 464 5.69 -9.20 -6.27
CA GLY A 464 6.51 -10.20 -5.59
C GLY A 464 6.70 -11.48 -6.40
N PRO A 465 6.87 -12.63 -5.74
CA PRO A 465 7.07 -13.92 -6.42
C PRO A 465 5.80 -14.48 -7.07
N THR A 466 4.62 -13.87 -6.87
CA THR A 466 3.38 -14.17 -7.60
C THR A 466 3.26 -13.47 -8.94
N ALA A 467 4.15 -12.55 -9.26
CA ALA A 467 4.13 -11.85 -10.55
C ALA A 467 4.03 -12.86 -11.70
N PRO A 468 3.11 -12.65 -12.68
CA PRO A 468 3.13 -13.43 -13.91
C PRO A 468 4.53 -13.30 -14.51
N LEU A 469 5.27 -14.41 -14.53
CA LEU A 469 6.55 -14.45 -15.23
C LEU A 469 6.23 -14.27 -16.71
N ALA A 470 6.90 -13.32 -17.38
CA ALA A 470 6.80 -13.19 -18.82
C ALA A 470 7.02 -14.57 -19.45
N PRO A 471 6.19 -15.00 -20.42
CA PRO A 471 6.40 -16.27 -21.10
C PRO A 471 7.84 -16.36 -21.62
N GLU A 472 8.43 -17.55 -21.53
CA GLU A 472 9.79 -17.85 -21.98
C GLU A 472 9.96 -17.42 -23.45
N GLY A 473 10.45 -16.20 -23.66
CA GLY A 473 10.50 -15.57 -24.99
C GLY A 473 10.96 -14.11 -24.96
N GLU A 474 10.65 -13.35 -23.90
CA GLU A 474 11.08 -11.94 -23.78
C GLU A 474 12.37 -11.73 -22.97
N LEU A 475 12.78 -12.71 -22.15
CA LEU A 475 14.06 -12.68 -21.42
C LEU A 475 15.30 -12.86 -22.34
N GLY A 476 15.10 -12.99 -23.66
CA GLY A 476 16.14 -13.21 -24.66
C GLY A 476 16.50 -12.02 -25.57
N GLN A 477 15.89 -10.84 -25.43
CA GLN A 477 16.14 -9.71 -26.36
C GLN A 477 16.71 -8.43 -25.74
N LEU A 478 17.06 -8.42 -24.45
CA LEU A 478 17.83 -7.32 -23.85
C LEU A 478 19.23 -7.78 -23.47
N GLY A 479 20.10 -7.90 -24.49
CA GLY A 479 21.52 -8.13 -24.29
C GLY A 479 22.22 -8.80 -25.47
N LEU A 480 22.67 -7.97 -26.42
CA LEU A 480 23.88 -8.06 -27.26
C LEU A 480 23.64 -7.45 -28.65
N HIS A 481 23.53 -6.12 -28.71
CA HIS A 481 24.06 -5.40 -29.87
C HIS A 481 25.36 -4.73 -29.45
N SER A 482 26.43 -5.38 -29.89
CA SER A 482 27.81 -4.93 -30.04
C SER A 482 27.99 -3.42 -30.23
N ALA A 483 28.72 -2.79 -29.30
CA ALA A 483 29.99 -2.10 -29.58
C ALA A 483 30.76 -1.92 -28.26
#